data_AF-A0A9P0TEF9-F1
#
_entry.id   AF-A0A9P0TEF9-F1
#
_cell.length_a   1.000
_cell.length_b   1.000
_cell.length_c   1.000
_cell.angle_alpha   90.00
_cell.angle_beta   90.00
_cell.angle_gamma   90.00
#
_symmetry.space_group_name_H-M   'P 1'
#
loop_
_entity.id
_entity.type
_entity.pdbx_description
1 polymer ?
#
loop_
_entity_poly.entity_id
_entity_poly.type
_entity_poly.pdbx_seq_one_letter_code
_entity_poly.pdbx_strand_id
1 'polypeptide(L)'
;MLSLVKFSEPAVHSEDKKDKEIEENDSSDVKTTPTPGALPNAELTKAARGLLIKLLEVNPQYRLKSLRQLQQTAFFMGFNFDDIKIKKISPKTMLQQYGEQNAFPEIAEDVPFTNFNQNLHITD
;
A
#
# COMPACT_ATOMS: atom_id res chain seq x y z
N MET A 1 -19.23 60.55 -27.38
CA MET A 1 -19.83 60.52 -26.03
C MET A 1 -20.14 59.08 -25.66
N LEU A 2 -19.50 58.54 -24.61
CA LEU A 2 -20.15 57.85 -23.49
C LEU A 2 -19.09 57.74 -22.39
N SER A 3 -19.48 58.09 -21.17
CA SER A 3 -18.58 58.45 -20.08
C SER A 3 -18.02 57.26 -19.30
N LEU A 4 -16.79 57.50 -18.84
CA LEU A 4 -16.09 56.87 -17.73
C LEU A 4 -16.99 56.63 -16.50
N VAL A 5 -17.04 55.40 -15.99
CA VAL A 5 -17.51 55.12 -14.64
C VAL A 5 -16.28 54.80 -13.79
N LYS A 6 -16.13 55.56 -12.70
CA LYS A 6 -15.03 55.56 -11.74
C LYS A 6 -15.60 55.03 -10.42
N PHE A 7 -15.00 54.00 -9.83
CA PHE A 7 -15.18 53.59 -8.43
C PHE A 7 -13.80 53.08 -7.98
N SER A 8 -12.99 53.84 -7.25
CA SER A 8 -13.03 54.16 -5.81
C SER A 8 -12.64 52.96 -4.92
N GLU A 9 -11.34 52.72 -4.77
CA GLU A 9 -10.78 52.18 -3.52
C GLU A 9 -10.78 53.29 -2.46
N PRO A 10 -10.96 52.96 -1.17
CA PRO A 10 -9.76 52.81 -0.34
C PRO A 10 -9.87 51.76 0.79
N ALA A 11 -8.69 51.19 1.13
CA ALA A 11 -8.10 51.05 2.48
C ALA A 11 -8.89 50.28 3.58
N VAL A 12 -8.35 49.56 4.57
CA VAL A 12 -7.04 49.17 5.11
C VAL A 12 -7.37 48.50 6.46
N HIS A 13 -6.48 47.62 6.97
CA HIS A 13 -6.49 46.96 8.29
C HIS A 13 -7.51 45.82 8.46
N SER A 14 -7.18 44.69 9.09
CA SER A 14 -6.24 44.47 10.18
C SER A 14 -5.64 43.06 10.15
N GLU A 15 -4.41 42.98 10.65
CA GLU A 15 -3.70 41.77 10.98
C GLU A 15 -4.52 40.86 11.91
N ASP A 16 -4.50 39.56 11.66
CA ASP A 16 -4.55 38.56 12.73
C ASP A 16 -3.58 37.45 12.38
N LYS A 17 -2.41 37.55 13.02
CA LYS A 17 -1.44 36.46 13.13
C LYS A 17 -2.11 35.33 13.88
N LYS A 18 -2.16 34.14 13.28
CA LYS A 18 -2.24 32.90 14.05
C LYS A 18 -1.12 32.00 13.59
N ASP A 19 0.04 32.25 14.17
CA ASP A 19 1.11 31.28 14.30
C ASP A 19 0.48 30.00 14.87
N LYS A 20 0.52 28.92 14.10
CA LYS A 20 0.25 27.59 14.62
C LYS A 20 1.45 26.71 14.28
N GLU A 21 2.43 26.85 15.16
CA GLU A 21 3.33 25.84 15.69
C GLU A 21 3.55 24.63 14.76
N ILE A 22 4.73 24.64 14.15
CA ILE A 22 5.44 23.47 13.68
C ILE A 22 5.81 22.66 14.93
N GLU A 23 5.04 21.61 15.25
CA GLU A 23 5.51 20.55 16.14
C GLU A 23 6.30 19.55 15.29
N GLU A 24 7.61 19.73 15.28
CA GLU A 24 8.55 18.63 15.04
C GLU A 24 8.63 17.74 16.29
N ASN A 25 8.62 16.43 16.03
CA ASN A 25 9.13 15.35 16.88
C ASN A 25 8.45 15.10 18.24
N ASP A 26 7.56 14.10 18.25
CA ASP A 26 7.64 13.07 19.29
C ASP A 26 7.91 11.71 18.64
N SER A 27 9.17 11.30 18.75
CA SER A 27 9.66 9.96 18.49
C SER A 27 9.12 9.03 19.58
N SER A 28 7.86 8.64 19.48
CA SER A 28 7.34 7.48 20.19
C SER A 28 7.41 6.26 19.27
N ASP A 29 8.26 5.31 19.64
CA ASP A 29 8.26 3.94 19.16
C ASP A 29 6.92 3.29 19.59
N VAL A 30 5.85 3.66 18.89
CA VAL A 30 4.55 3.02 19.03
C VAL A 30 4.72 1.66 18.38
N LYS A 31 4.83 0.62 19.21
CA LYS A 31 4.47 -0.75 18.80
C LYS A 31 3.01 -0.71 18.32
N THR A 32 2.81 -0.37 17.05
CA THR A 32 1.51 -0.43 16.39
C THR A 32 1.12 -1.89 16.35
N THR A 33 0.17 -2.26 17.20
CA THR A 33 -0.53 -3.53 17.03
C THR A 33 -1.09 -3.55 15.60
N PRO A 34 -0.83 -4.61 14.81
CA PRO A 34 -1.25 -4.64 13.43
C PRO A 34 -2.78 -4.63 13.38
N THR A 35 -3.33 -3.49 12.96
CA THR A 35 -4.78 -3.36 12.75
C THR A 35 -5.16 -4.27 11.58
N PRO A 36 -6.18 -5.14 11.72
CA PRO A 36 -6.60 -6.02 10.64
C PRO A 36 -6.85 -5.24 9.34
N GLY A 37 -6.26 -5.71 8.24
CA GLY A 37 -6.38 -5.08 6.93
C GLY A 37 -5.51 -3.85 6.68
N ALA A 38 -4.79 -3.34 7.69
CA ALA A 38 -3.83 -2.26 7.51
C ALA A 38 -2.53 -2.78 6.88
N LEU A 39 -2.04 -2.07 5.87
CA LEU A 39 -0.72 -2.33 5.29
C LEU A 39 0.37 -1.61 6.09
N PRO A 40 1.54 -2.24 6.30
CA PRO A 40 2.68 -1.55 6.87
C PRO A 40 3.13 -0.40 5.96
N ASN A 41 3.86 0.55 6.53
CA ASN A 41 4.46 1.64 5.76
C ASN A 41 5.67 1.10 4.97
N ALA A 42 5.39 0.42 3.86
CA ALA A 42 6.37 -0.11 2.93
C ALA A 42 6.28 0.62 1.58
N GLU A 43 7.42 0.71 0.89
CA GLU A 43 7.50 1.24 -0.46
C GLU A 43 6.86 0.24 -1.44
N LEU A 44 5.66 0.57 -1.89
CA LEU A 44 4.86 -0.25 -2.79
C LEU A 44 4.42 0.61 -3.97
N THR A 45 4.46 0.04 -5.18
CA THR A 45 3.84 0.68 -6.33
C THR A 45 2.34 0.88 -6.07
N LYS A 46 1.74 1.91 -6.68
CA LYS A 46 0.30 2.20 -6.52
C LYS A 46 -0.57 0.98 -6.87
N ALA A 47 -0.17 0.23 -7.90
CA ALA A 47 -0.85 -0.98 -8.32
C ALA A 47 -0.73 -2.11 -7.28
N ALA A 48 0.46 -2.33 -6.72
CA ALA A 48 0.68 -3.33 -5.67
C ALA A 48 -0.10 -3.01 -4.40
N ARG A 49 -0.06 -1.73 -3.95
CA ARG A 49 -0.84 -1.26 -2.81
C ARG A 49 -2.34 -1.45 -3.03
N GLY A 50 -2.84 -1.09 -4.21
CA GLY A 50 -4.25 -1.26 -4.57
C GLY A 50 -4.71 -2.72 -4.59
N LEU A 51 -3.86 -3.65 -5.05
CA LEU A 51 -4.13 -5.08 -4.98
C LEU A 51 -4.20 -5.56 -3.53
N LEU A 52 -3.19 -5.21 -2.72
CA LEU A 52 -3.07 -5.68 -1.34
C LEU A 52 -4.21 -5.18 -0.45
N ILE A 53 -4.63 -3.91 -0.57
CA ILE A 53 -5.80 -3.39 0.18
C ILE A 53 -7.04 -4.25 -0.08
N LYS A 54 -7.29 -4.63 -1.35
CA LYS A 54 -8.46 -5.45 -1.71
C LYS A 54 -8.37 -6.90 -1.23
N LEU A 55 -7.16 -7.46 -1.13
CA LEU A 55 -6.94 -8.82 -0.62
C LEU A 55 -7.06 -8.87 0.90
N LEU A 56 -6.58 -7.83 1.59
CA LEU A 56 -6.56 -7.73 3.05
C LEU A 56 -7.80 -7.05 3.63
N GLU A 57 -8.78 -6.69 2.80
CA GLU A 57 -10.05 -6.10 3.22
C GLU A 57 -10.71 -6.93 4.32
N VAL A 58 -11.05 -6.28 5.44
CA VAL A 58 -11.59 -6.93 6.63
C VAL A 58 -12.99 -7.45 6.36
N ASN A 59 -13.82 -6.64 5.70
CA ASN A 59 -15.17 -7.06 5.36
C ASN A 59 -15.14 -8.02 4.15
N PRO A 60 -15.53 -9.29 4.33
CA PRO A 60 -15.45 -10.28 3.26
C PRO A 60 -16.33 -9.91 2.06
N GLN A 61 -17.35 -9.05 2.22
CA GLN A 61 -18.20 -8.63 1.10
C GLN A 61 -17.44 -7.79 0.06
N TYR A 62 -16.48 -6.99 0.51
CA TYR A 62 -15.67 -6.09 -0.33
C TYR A 62 -14.31 -6.69 -0.69
N ARG A 63 -13.88 -7.76 -0.02
CA ARG A 63 -12.65 -8.48 -0.34
C ARG A 63 -12.68 -9.04 -1.76
N LEU A 64 -11.55 -9.03 -2.44
CA LEU A 64 -11.39 -9.64 -3.76
C LEU A 64 -11.64 -11.17 -3.67
N LYS A 65 -12.60 -11.70 -4.43
CA LYS A 65 -13.12 -13.08 -4.23
C LYS A 65 -12.82 -14.06 -5.35
N SER A 66 -12.40 -13.58 -6.51
CA SER A 66 -12.27 -14.42 -7.70
C SER A 66 -10.97 -14.18 -8.45
N LEU A 67 -10.49 -15.25 -9.10
CA LEU A 67 -9.33 -15.20 -9.96
C LEU A 67 -9.52 -14.18 -11.10
N ARG A 68 -10.72 -14.11 -11.69
CA ARG A 68 -11.01 -13.13 -12.74
C ARG A 68 -10.84 -11.69 -12.25
N GLN A 69 -11.32 -11.37 -11.05
CA GLN A 69 -11.11 -10.05 -10.45
C GLN A 69 -9.63 -9.77 -10.17
N LEU A 70 -8.87 -10.77 -9.72
CA LEU A 70 -7.43 -10.68 -9.48
C LEU A 70 -6.70 -10.30 -10.78
N GLN A 71 -6.98 -11.05 -11.86
CA GLN A 71 -6.39 -10.85 -13.18
C GLN A 71 -6.70 -9.48 -13.78
N GLN A 72 -7.84 -8.89 -13.45
CA GLN A 72 -8.28 -7.57 -13.93
C GLN A 72 -7.66 -6.39 -13.16
N THR A 73 -6.92 -6.64 -12.08
CA THR A 73 -6.29 -5.54 -11.33
C THR A 73 -5.15 -4.89 -12.11
N ALA A 74 -4.90 -3.61 -11.84
CA ALA A 74 -3.80 -2.86 -12.45
C ALA A 74 -2.42 -3.49 -12.20
N PHE A 75 -2.27 -4.28 -11.14
CA PHE A 75 -1.04 -5.00 -10.83
C PHE A 75 -0.68 -6.03 -11.91
N PHE A 76 -1.68 -6.67 -12.52
CA PHE A 76 -1.49 -7.67 -13.57
C PHE A 76 -1.71 -7.13 -14.99
N MET A 77 -1.78 -5.80 -15.17
CA MET A 77 -1.83 -5.22 -16.50
C MET A 77 -0.58 -5.57 -17.30
N GLY A 78 -0.77 -6.11 -18.51
CA GLY A 78 0.32 -6.58 -19.37
C GLY A 78 0.87 -7.96 -19.01
N PHE A 79 0.37 -8.60 -17.95
CA PHE A 79 0.75 -9.97 -17.61
C PHE A 79 -0.06 -11.00 -18.41
N ASN A 80 0.63 -11.86 -19.18
CA ASN A 80 -0.02 -12.88 -19.99
C ASN A 80 -0.26 -14.17 -19.19
N PHE A 81 -1.50 -14.35 -18.72
CA PHE A 81 -1.88 -15.55 -17.98
C PHE A 81 -1.91 -16.83 -18.81
N ASP A 82 -2.09 -16.73 -20.14
CA ASP A 82 -2.15 -17.92 -20.98
C ASP A 82 -0.77 -18.58 -21.11
N ASP A 83 0.29 -17.77 -21.18
CA ASP A 83 1.69 -18.25 -21.17
C ASP A 83 2.02 -19.04 -19.88
N ILE A 84 1.43 -18.65 -18.74
CA ILE A 84 1.57 -19.37 -17.47
C ILE A 84 0.81 -20.70 -17.50
N LYS A 85 -0.43 -20.71 -18.00
CA LYS A 85 -1.25 -21.94 -18.08
C LYS A 85 -0.60 -23.01 -18.92
N ILE A 86 0.04 -22.62 -20.03
CA ILE A 86 0.78 -23.54 -20.91
C ILE A 86 2.21 -23.82 -20.43
N LYS A 87 2.59 -23.34 -19.24
CA LYS A 87 3.92 -23.51 -18.63
C LYS A 87 5.08 -23.02 -19.51
N LYS A 88 4.85 -22.01 -20.34
CA LYS A 88 5.87 -21.41 -21.21
C LYS A 88 6.92 -20.64 -20.40
N ILE A 89 6.54 -20.12 -19.24
CA ILE A 89 7.42 -19.38 -18.33
C ILE A 89 7.88 -20.33 -17.22
N SER A 90 9.20 -20.50 -17.09
CA SER A 90 9.79 -21.26 -15.98
C SER A 90 9.69 -20.45 -14.68
N PRO A 91 9.22 -21.05 -13.56
CA PRO A 91 9.19 -20.38 -12.27
C PRO A 91 10.58 -19.89 -11.84
N LYS A 92 11.64 -20.65 -12.13
CA LYS A 92 13.03 -20.28 -11.75
C LYS A 92 13.47 -19.00 -12.45
N THR A 93 13.21 -18.87 -13.75
CA THR A 93 13.59 -17.69 -14.52
C THR A 93 12.76 -16.47 -14.11
N MET A 94 11.48 -16.67 -13.80
CA MET A 94 10.59 -15.62 -13.30
C MET A 94 11.05 -15.12 -11.92
N LEU A 95 11.40 -16.04 -11.02
CA LEU A 95 11.95 -15.68 -9.71
C LEU A 95 13.30 -14.98 -9.80
N GLN A 96 14.18 -15.35 -10.73
CA GLN A 96 15.42 -14.60 -10.95
C GLN A 96 15.13 -13.18 -11.43
N GLN A 97 14.25 -13.04 -12.44
CA GLN A 97 13.91 -11.74 -13.02
C GLN A 97 13.28 -10.77 -12.01
N TYR A 98 12.40 -11.24 -11.13
CA TYR A 98 11.65 -10.38 -10.20
C TYR A 98 12.13 -10.47 -8.74
N GLY A 99 12.79 -11.55 -8.35
CA GLY A 99 13.26 -11.81 -6.99
C GLY A 99 14.66 -11.27 -6.72
N GLU A 100 15.53 -11.11 -7.72
CA GLU A 100 16.88 -10.54 -7.51
C GLU A 100 16.83 -9.04 -7.15
N GLN A 101 15.72 -8.35 -7.40
CA GLN A 101 15.53 -6.96 -6.94
C GLN A 101 15.28 -6.86 -5.43
N ASN A 102 14.92 -7.95 -4.76
CA ASN A 102 14.77 -8.04 -3.32
C ASN A 102 15.37 -9.36 -2.86
N ALA A 103 16.70 -9.37 -2.66
CA ALA A 103 17.40 -10.54 -2.16
C ALA A 103 16.68 -11.10 -0.93
N PHE A 104 16.01 -12.25 -1.09
CA PHE A 104 15.57 -13.02 0.05
C PHE A 104 16.85 -13.39 0.80
N PRO A 105 17.00 -13.02 2.08
CA PRO A 105 18.15 -13.48 2.84
C PRO A 105 18.19 -15.01 2.72
N GLU A 106 19.37 -15.53 2.37
CA GLU A 106 19.63 -16.95 2.27
C GLU A 106 19.20 -17.59 3.59
N ILE A 107 18.03 -18.23 3.58
CA ILE A 107 17.53 -18.94 4.74
C ILE A 107 18.44 -20.16 4.82
N ALA A 108 19.31 -20.22 5.83
CA ALA A 108 20.13 -21.42 6.06
C ALA A 108 19.20 -22.63 6.01
N GLU A 109 19.56 -23.65 5.22
CA GLU A 109 18.68 -24.80 4.92
C GLU A 109 18.24 -25.58 6.18
N ASP A 110 18.86 -25.30 7.33
CA ASP A 110 18.63 -25.93 8.63
C ASP A 110 17.67 -25.18 9.56
N VAL A 111 16.89 -24.20 9.10
CA VAL A 111 15.84 -23.61 9.95
C VAL A 111 14.57 -24.48 9.89
N PRO A 112 14.28 -25.31 10.92
CA PRO A 112 13.09 -26.14 10.89
C PRO A 112 11.83 -25.27 10.95
N PHE A 113 10.85 -25.59 10.10
CA PHE A 113 9.57 -24.89 10.04
C PHE A 113 8.68 -25.28 11.25
N THR A 114 8.96 -24.72 12.43
CA THR A 114 8.31 -25.10 13.70
C THR A 114 7.25 -24.10 14.20
N ASN A 115 7.13 -22.93 13.58
CA ASN A 115 6.40 -21.79 14.17
C ASN A 115 4.96 -21.57 13.67
N PHE A 116 4.30 -22.57 13.07
CA PHE A 116 2.93 -22.32 12.54
C PHE A 116 1.84 -22.18 13.62
N ASN A 117 2.09 -22.62 14.87
CA ASN A 117 1.06 -22.73 15.91
C ASN A 117 1.21 -21.75 17.09
N GLN A 118 2.12 -20.77 17.04
CA GLN A 118 2.48 -20.00 18.25
C GLN A 118 1.50 -18.89 18.66
N ASN A 119 0.41 -18.66 17.92
CA ASN A 119 -0.53 -17.56 18.20
C ASN A 119 -1.98 -18.00 18.53
N LEU A 120 -2.23 -19.28 18.81
CA LEU A 120 -3.54 -19.75 19.28
C LEU A 120 -3.52 -19.94 20.81
N HIS A 121 -3.56 -18.84 21.56
CA HIS A 121 -4.07 -18.89 22.94
C HIS A 121 -5.60 -19.02 22.88
N ILE A 122 -6.09 -20.23 22.65
CA ILE A 122 -7.48 -20.57 22.92
C ILE A 122 -7.53 -20.84 24.43
N THR A 123 -8.06 -19.89 25.20
CA THR A 123 -8.44 -20.14 26.60
C THR A 123 -9.78 -20.84 26.62
N ASP A 124 -9.86 -21.98 27.32
CA ASP A 124 -11.08 -22.77 27.56
C ASP A 124 -12.17 -21.98 28.32
#